data_AF-A0A8C9QKB6-F1
#
_entry.id   AF-A0A8C9QKB6-F1
#
_cell.length_a   1.000
_cell.length_b   1.000
_cell.length_c   1.000
_cell.angle_alpha   90.00
_cell.angle_beta   90.00
_cell.angle_gamma   90.00
#
_symmetry.space_group_name_H-M   'P 1'
#
loop_
_entity.id
_entity.type
_entity.pdbx_description
1 polymer ?
#
loop_
_entity_poly.entity_id
_entity_poly.type
_entity_poly.pdbx_seq_one_letter_code
_entity_poly.pdbx_strand_id
1 'polypeptide(L)' 'MISQFFILSSKGDPLIYKDFRGDSGGRDVAELFYRKLTGLPGDESPVVMVTTGGAWAGA' A
#
# COMPACT_ATOMS: atom_id res chain seq x y z
N MET A 1 0.18 -15.44 5.53
CA MET A 1 1.18 -15.51 4.44
C MET A 1 1.07 -14.26 3.58
N ILE A 2 2.18 -13.59 3.27
CA ILE A 2 2.21 -12.31 2.55
C ILE A 2 1.70 -12.46 1.10
N SER A 3 1.00 -11.45 0.59
CA SER A 3 0.44 -11.47 -0.79
C SER A 3 1.41 -10.89 -1.81
N GLN A 4 1.93 -9.70 -1.52
CA GLN A 4 2.82 -8.95 -2.40
C GLN A 4 3.93 -8.32 -1.58
N PHE A 5 5.10 -8.16 -2.21
CA PHE A 5 6.23 -7.42 -1.67
C PHE A 5 6.73 -6.44 -2.73
N PHE A 6 6.94 -5.19 -2.34
CA PHE A 6 7.48 -4.17 -3.22
C PHE A 6 8.43 -3.23 -2.49
N ILE A 7 9.41 -2.71 -3.23
CA ILE A 7 10.32 -1.65 -2.77
C ILE A 7 10.09 -0.46 -3.69
N LEU A 8 9.79 0.70 -3.10
CA LEU A 8 9.53 1.93 -3.83
C LEU A 8 10.71 2.89 -3.72
N SER A 9 10.88 3.72 -4.75
CA SER A 9 11.70 4.93 -4.66
C SER A 9 11.06 5.93 -3.68
N SER A 10 11.80 6.95 -3.28
CA SER A 10 11.25 8.06 -2.47
C SER A 10 10.11 8.81 -3.17
N LYS A 11 9.99 8.69 -4.50
CA LYS A 11 8.91 9.27 -5.31
C LYS A 11 7.72 8.33 -5.54
N GLY A 12 7.79 7.08 -5.04
CA GLY A 12 6.74 6.09 -5.18
C GLY A 12 6.89 5.14 -6.38
N ASP A 13 7.96 5.26 -7.16
CA ASP A 13 8.21 4.37 -8.30
C ASP A 13 8.59 2.96 -7.81
N PRO A 14 7.97 1.88 -8.32
CA PRO A 14 8.35 0.53 -7.93
C PRO A 14 9.71 0.15 -8.51
N LEU A 15 10.68 -0.10 -7.64
CA LEU A 15 12.02 -0.59 -7.97
C LEU A 15 12.05 -2.12 -7.99
N ILE A 16 11.38 -2.75 -7.02
CA ILE A 16 11.24 -4.21 -6.92
C ILE A 16 9.77 -4.52 -6.67
N TYR A 17 9.26 -5.56 -7.33
CA TYR A 17 7.91 -6.07 -7.14
C TYR A 17 7.89 -7.59 -7.23
N LYS A 18 7.22 -8.23 -6.26
CA LYS A 18 6.99 -9.66 -6.22
C LYS A 18 5.58 -9.94 -5.76
N ASP A 19 4.79 -10.57 -6.62
CA ASP A 19 3.52 -11.18 -6.25
C ASP A 19 3.76 -12.66 -5.89
N PHE A 20 3.29 -13.06 -4.71
CA PHE A 20 3.39 -14.44 -4.23
C PHE A 20 2.11 -15.25 -4.47
N ARG A 21 0.98 -14.59 -4.68
CA ARG A 21 -0.33 -15.25 -4.87
C ARG A 21 -0.78 -15.24 -6.32
N GLY A 22 -0.36 -14.26 -7.10
CA GLY A 22 -0.73 -14.12 -8.52
C GLY A 22 -2.14 -13.52 -8.74
N ASP A 23 -2.89 -13.30 -7.67
CA ASP A 23 -4.29 -12.87 -7.71
C ASP A 23 -4.48 -11.37 -7.39
N SER A 24 -3.42 -10.68 -6.98
CA SER A 24 -3.54 -9.31 -6.52
C SER A 24 -3.45 -8.34 -7.71
N GLY A 25 -4.27 -7.28 -7.68
CA GLY A 25 -4.46 -6.28 -8.75
C GLY A 25 -3.23 -5.41 -9.10
N GLY A 26 -2.03 -5.97 -9.04
CA GLY A 26 -0.82 -5.40 -9.59
C GLY A 26 -0.34 -4.12 -8.91
N ARG A 27 0.22 -3.24 -9.75
CA ARG A 27 0.92 -1.98 -9.44
C ARG A 27 0.04 -0.98 -8.68
N ASP A 28 -1.29 -1.10 -8.82
CA ASP A 28 -2.28 -0.21 -8.23
C ASP A 28 -2.25 -0.23 -6.70
N VAL A 29 -1.99 -1.40 -6.09
CA VAL A 29 -1.89 -1.54 -4.63
C VAL A 29 -0.68 -0.80 -4.08
N ALA A 30 0.46 -0.87 -4.79
CA ALA A 30 1.68 -0.18 -4.38
C ALA A 30 1.53 1.34 -4.48
N GLU A 31 0.89 1.82 -5.55
CA GLU A 31 0.58 3.25 -5.70
C GLU A 31 -0.38 3.73 -4.60
N LEU A 32 -1.46 2.97 -4.33
CA LEU A 32 -2.42 3.31 -3.28
C LEU A 32 -1.76 3.34 -1.90
N PHE A 33 -0.88 2.37 -1.61
CA PHE A 33 -0.11 2.34 -0.38
C PHE A 33 0.79 3.57 -0.25
N TYR A 34 1.54 3.93 -1.30
CA TYR A 34 2.41 5.11 -1.28
C TYR A 34 1.63 6.40 -1.03
N ARG A 35 0.51 6.59 -1.72
CA ARG A 35 -0.36 7.78 -1.54
C ARG A 35 -0.91 7.89 -0.13
N LYS A 36 -1.32 6.77 0.47
CA LYS A 36 -1.83 6.76 1.85
C LYS A 36 -0.71 6.99 2.85
N LEU A 37 0.43 6.32 2.70
CA LEU A 37 1.59 6.47 3.58
C LEU A 37 2.13 7.90 3.60
N THR A 38 2.24 8.54 2.42
CA THR A 38 2.71 9.94 2.31
C THR A 38 1.72 10.96 2.85
N GLY A 39 0.45 10.59 3.02
CA GLY A 39 -0.57 11.40 3.66
C GLY A 39 -0.63 11.24 5.19
N LEU A 40 0.08 10.27 5.78
CA LEU A 40 0.07 10.06 7.23
C LEU A 40 0.95 11.10 7.96
N PRO A 41 0.54 11.58 9.14
CA PRO A 41 1.40 12.31 10.05
C PRO A 41 2.60 11.44 10.46
N GLY A 42 3.78 12.05 10.66
CA GLY A 42 5.04 11.32 10.90
C GLY A 42 5.12 10.47 12.18
N ASP A 43 4.10 10.52 13.04
CA ASP A 43 4.00 9.73 14.28
C ASP A 43 3.06 8.51 14.14
N GLU A 44 2.39 8.37 12.99
CA GLU A 44 1.45 7.28 12.77
C GLU A 44 2.14 6.01 12.24
N SER A 45 1.65 4.84 12.67
CA SER A 45 2.15 3.56 12.22
C SER A 45 1.95 3.40 10.70
N PRO A 46 2.94 2.89 9.93
CA PRO A 46 2.87 2.78 8.47
C PRO A 46 1.95 1.65 7.98
N VAL A 47 0.96 1.25 8.78
CA VAL A 47 0.00 0.20 8.46
C VAL A 47 -1.21 0.86 7.82
N VAL A 48 -1.41 0.58 6.54
CA VAL A 48 -2.52 1.13 5.76
C VAL A 48 -3.57 0.04 5.51
N MET A 49 -4.81 0.27 5.97
CA MET A 49 -5.93 -0.62 5.71
C MET A 49 -6.80 -0.07 4.57
N VAL A 50 -7.15 -0.93 3.61
CA VAL A 50 -8.04 -0.60 2.49
C VAL A 50 -9.17 -1.62 2.45
N THR A 51 -10.39 -1.15 2.65
CA THR A 51 -11.61 -1.94 2.48
C THR A 51 -12.24 -1.60 1.14
N THR A 52 -12.34 -2.59 0.24
CA THR A 52 -13.18 -2.45 -0.97
C THR A 52 -14.63 -2.58 -0.54
N GLY A 53 -15.22 -1.45 -0.13
CA GLY A 53 -16.62 -1.34 0.27
C GLY A 53 -16.82 -0.79 1.69
N GLY A 54 -17.25 0.47 1.78
CA GLY A 54 -17.75 1.10 3.02
C GLY A 54 -16.71 1.95 3.76
N ALA A 55 -17.00 3.24 3.87
CA ALA A 55 -16.24 4.20 4.65
C ALA A 55 -16.09 3.75 6.10
N TRP A 56 -14.86 3.75 6.60
CA TRP A 56 -14.60 3.74 8.03
C TRP A 56 -13.92 5.06 8.39
N ALA A 57 -14.68 5.91 9.07
CA ALA A 57 -14.17 7.07 9.79
C ALA A 57 -13.90 6.63 11.23
N GLY A 58 -12.66 6.77 11.68
CA GLY A 58 -12.25 6.67 13.08
C GLY A 58 -10.86 7.30 13.13
N ALA A 59 -10.74 8.55 13.57
CA ALA A 59 -10.77 9.03 14.96
C ALA A 59 -9.42 8.79 15.65
#